data_AF-A0A087UXY9-F1
#
_entry.id   AF-A0A087UXY9-F1
#
_cell.length_a   1.000
_cell.length_b   1.000
_cell.length_c   1.000
_cell.angle_alpha   90.00
_cell.angle_beta   90.00
_cell.angle_gamma   90.00
#
_symmetry.space_group_name_H-M   'P 1'
#
loop_
_entity.id
_entity.type
_entity.pdbx_description
1 polymer ?
#
loop_
_entity_poly.entity_id
_entity_poly.type
_entity_poly.pdbx_seq_one_letter_code
_entity_poly.pdbx_strand_id
1 'polypeptide(L)' 'MKIFGTEACGQPLGMASEEIFDNHISSSSTVDTSKYYYTSGRLNADHGWCAKSND' A
#
# COMPACT_ATOMS: atom_id res chain seq x y z
N MET A 1 23.87 -14.31 5.35
CA MET A 1 23.48 -13.83 6.70
C MET A 1 22.73 -12.52 6.52
N LYS A 2 21.52 -12.37 7.09
CA LYS A 2 20.80 -11.09 7.11
C LYS A 2 20.92 -10.52 8.52
N ILE A 3 21.34 -9.26 8.62
CA ILE A 3 21.46 -8.55 9.90
C ILE A 3 20.20 -7.71 10.06
N PHE A 4 19.60 -7.76 11.24
CA PHE A 4 18.42 -6.96 11.58
C PHE A 4 18.82 -5.94 12.65
N GLY A 5 18.61 -4.67 12.35
CA GLY A 5 18.83 -3.56 13.26
C GLY A 5 17.53 -2.79 13.44
N THR A 6 17.47 -1.99 14.50
CA THR A 6 16.38 -1.03 14.69
C THR A 6 16.93 0.38 14.53
N GLU A 7 16.20 1.19 13.78
CA GLU A 7 16.48 2.61 13.60
C GLU A 7 15.36 3.42 14.24
N ALA A 8 15.68 4.63 14.71
CA ALA A 8 14.68 5.53 15.33
C ALA A 8 13.61 5.97 14.31
N CYS A 9 13.99 6.05 13.03
CA CYS A 9 13.09 6.27 11.89
C CYS A 9 13.17 5.06 10.96
N GLY A 10 12.14 4.81 10.16
CA GLY A 10 12.13 3.69 9.19
C GLY A 10 11.43 2.41 9.68
N GLN A 11 10.85 2.43 10.90
CA GLN A 11 9.87 1.42 11.30
C GLN A 11 8.61 1.53 10.41
N PRO A 12 7.92 0.41 10.14
CA PRO A 12 6.68 0.42 9.37
C PRO A 12 5.62 1.28 10.06
N LEU A 13 4.88 2.06 9.27
CA LEU A 13 3.87 3.01 9.76
C LEU A 13 2.42 2.51 9.65
N GLY A 14 2.21 1.21 9.39
CA GLY A 14 0.86 0.65 9.33
C GLY A 14 0.31 0.32 7.95
N MET A 15 1.04 0.61 6.86
CA MET A 15 0.56 0.31 5.49
C MET A 15 0.36 -1.19 5.25
N ALA A 16 1.35 -2.01 5.61
CA ALA A 16 1.30 -3.45 5.37
C ALA A 16 0.55 -4.22 6.47
N SER A 17 0.54 -3.71 7.70
CA SER A 17 -0.12 -4.32 8.86
C SER A 17 -1.61 -3.96 8.99
N GLU A 18 -2.15 -3.18 8.06
CA GLU A 18 -3.55 -2.68 8.06
C GLU A 18 -3.91 -1.73 9.20
N GLU A 19 -2.92 -1.23 9.96
CA GLU A 19 -3.14 -0.21 11.00
C GLU A 19 -3.51 1.16 10.40
N ILE A 20 -3.06 1.44 9.17
CA ILE A 20 -3.66 2.50 8.36
C ILE A 20 -4.89 1.90 7.70
N PHE A 21 -6.08 2.32 8.11
CA PHE A 21 -7.35 1.85 7.56
C PHE A 21 -7.59 2.31 6.12
N ASP A 22 -8.38 1.54 5.36
CA ASP A 22 -8.70 1.80 3.96
C ASP A 22 -9.35 3.17 3.71
N ASN A 23 -10.13 3.67 4.66
CA ASN A 23 -10.76 5.00 4.59
C ASN A 23 -9.75 6.16 4.69
N HIS A 24 -8.51 5.89 5.10
CA HIS A 24 -7.42 6.88 5.10
C HIS A 24 -6.59 6.86 3.81
N ILE A 25 -6.83 5.89 2.92
CA ILE A 25 -6.13 5.77 1.65
C ILE A 25 -7.03 6.29 0.55
N SER A 26 -6.49 7.11 -0.34
CA SER A 26 -7.21 7.60 -1.53
C SER A 26 -6.26 7.73 -2.71
N SER A 27 -6.81 7.78 -3.90
CA SER A 27 -6.05 8.01 -5.13
C SER A 27 -6.82 8.92 -6.07
N SER A 28 -6.11 9.64 -6.93
CA SER A 28 -6.70 10.49 -7.97
C SER A 28 -7.44 9.69 -9.03
N SER A 29 -7.02 8.45 -9.27
CA SER A 29 -7.67 7.54 -10.21
C SER A 29 -7.39 6.09 -9.85
N THR A 30 -8.24 5.19 -10.33
CA THR A 30 -8.07 3.75 -10.17
C THR A 30 -8.69 3.07 -11.39
N VAL A 31 -8.03 2.04 -11.91
CA VAL A 31 -8.59 1.20 -12.96
C VAL A 31 -9.90 0.57 -12.48
N ASP A 32 -10.89 0.41 -13.38
CA ASP A 32 -12.23 -0.06 -13.04
C ASP A 32 -12.28 -1.58 -12.83
N THR A 33 -11.55 -2.05 -11.82
CA THR A 33 -11.52 -3.44 -11.39
C THR A 33 -11.20 -3.49 -9.90
N SER A 34 -12.02 -4.23 -9.15
CA SER A 34 -11.93 -4.32 -7.68
C SER A 34 -10.58 -4.81 -7.17
N LYS A 35 -9.84 -5.57 -7.99
CA LYS A 35 -8.53 -6.14 -7.61
C LYS A 35 -7.46 -5.07 -7.45
N TYR A 36 -7.50 -4.01 -8.25
CA TYR A 36 -6.45 -3.00 -8.32
C TYR A 36 -6.86 -1.65 -7.68
N TYR A 37 -7.76 -1.70 -6.69
CA TYR A 37 -8.17 -0.52 -5.93
C TYR A 37 -7.01 0.10 -5.15
N TYR A 38 -7.13 1.38 -4.81
CA TYR A 38 -6.11 2.10 -4.04
C TYR A 38 -5.83 1.46 -2.67
N THR A 39 -6.83 0.78 -2.09
CA THR A 39 -6.71 0.02 -0.84
C THR A 39 -5.82 -1.23 -0.98
N SER A 40 -5.72 -1.79 -2.20
CA SER A 40 -4.79 -2.88 -2.52
C SER A 40 -3.34 -2.42 -2.65
N GLY A 41 -3.04 -1.12 -2.53
CA GLY A 41 -1.67 -0.57 -2.62
C GLY A 41 -0.76 -0.92 -1.43
N ARG A 42 -1.01 -2.03 -0.72
CA ARG A 42 -0.28 -2.46 0.47
C ARG A 42 0.83 -3.44 0.11
N LEU A 43 1.95 -3.36 0.83
CA LEU A 43 3.04 -4.32 0.66
C LEU A 43 2.60 -5.72 1.08
N ASN A 44 2.97 -6.74 0.30
CA ASN A 44 2.61 -8.16 0.48
C ASN A 44 1.11 -8.50 0.31
N ALA A 45 0.29 -7.60 -0.26
CA ALA A 45 -1.07 -7.93 -0.66
C ALA A 45 -1.10 -8.78 -1.96
N ASP A 46 -2.22 -9.47 -2.22
CA ASP A 46 -2.42 -10.31 -3.41
C ASP A 46 -2.38 -9.50 -4.73
N HIS A 47 -2.70 -8.21 -4.65
CA HIS A 47 -2.77 -7.27 -5.75
C HIS A 47 -2.12 -5.93 -5.35
N GLY A 48 -1.86 -5.07 -6.33
CA GLY A 48 -1.40 -3.70 -6.10
C GLY A 48 -2.45 -2.67 -6.51
N TRP A 49 -2.08 -1.39 -6.51
CA TRP A 49 -2.91 -0.33 -7.07
C TRP A 49 -2.51 -0.03 -8.53
N CYS A 50 -3.49 0.31 -9.38
CA CYS A 50 -3.25 0.79 -10.73
C CYS A 50 -4.10 2.03 -11.03
N ALA A 51 -3.47 3.08 -11.58
CA ALA A 51 -4.16 4.25 -12.09
C ALA A 51 -5.09 3.91 -13.26
N LYS A 52 -6.11 4.74 -13.50
CA LYS A 52 -7.04 4.54 -14.62
C LYS A 52 -6.39 4.75 -15.99
N SER A 53 -5.48 5.71 -16.07
CA SER A 53 -4.67 6.03 -17.25
C SER A 53 -3.25 6.34 -16.80
N ASN A 54 -2.27 6.07 -17.66
CA ASN A 54 -0.92 6.61 -17.50
C ASN A 54 -0.92 8.06 -18.03
N ASP A 55 -0.64 9.00 -17.14
CA ASP A 55 -0.42 10.42 -17.49
C ASP A 55 1.08 10.71 -17.32
#